data_AF-A0A536FES8-F1
#
_entry.id   AF-A0A536FES8-F1
#
_cell.length_a   1.000
_cell.length_b   1.000
_cell.length_c   1.000
_cell.angle_alpha   90.00
_cell.angle_beta   90.00
_cell.angle_gamma   90.00
#
_symmetry.space_group_name_H-M   'P 1'
#
loop_
_entity.id
_entity.type
_entity.pdbx_description
1 polymer ?
#
loop_
_entity_poly.entity_id
_entity_poly.type
_entity_poly.pdbx_seq_one_letter_code
_entity_poly.pdbx_strand_id
1 'polypeptide(L)'
;MTRNTESKLLRTEQERAVGSAIEKVFNASADPVEIRIENFPKYVRRQHLTRLLALYEIFKRILPVKGSIVECGVNRGYGLMAWAKLSAVLEPVNLTRRIYGFDSFAGFPAVSDKDHTGPGWKTAEVGGLQADSYDELLELISINDKDRFLGHIPKVELIKGDATETIPRFMKDHPHLVVSLLFLDFDLYEPTKAALEAFVPRMPKGAILAFDELDNPIWPGETLALLDAVGIRKLELERFDFDPYIAFARTS
;
A
#
# COMPACT_ATOMS: atom_id res chain seq x y z
N MET A 1 11.25 9.33 -17.85
CA MET A 1 11.41 7.94 -18.36
C MET A 1 12.59 7.28 -17.65
N THR A 2 12.43 6.88 -16.39
CA THR A 2 13.45 6.14 -15.62
C THR A 2 12.99 4.69 -15.54
N ARG A 3 13.73 3.84 -16.27
CA ARG A 3 13.40 2.45 -16.53
C ARG A 3 13.76 1.62 -15.29
N ASN A 4 12.74 1.14 -14.58
CA ASN A 4 12.78 0.01 -13.65
C ASN A 4 13.45 -1.20 -14.33
N THR A 5 14.76 -1.39 -14.17
CA THR A 5 15.56 -2.33 -14.97
C THR A 5 15.75 -3.72 -14.36
N GLU A 6 15.40 -3.94 -13.09
CA GLU A 6 15.68 -5.22 -12.44
C GLU A 6 14.43 -6.04 -12.08
N SER A 7 13.23 -5.46 -11.90
CA SER A 7 11.97 -6.24 -12.00
C SER A 7 11.78 -6.90 -13.37
N LYS A 8 12.59 -6.46 -14.35
CA LYS A 8 12.66 -7.01 -15.69
C LYS A 8 13.28 -8.41 -15.72
N LEU A 9 14.21 -8.78 -14.83
CA LEU A 9 14.93 -10.06 -14.94
C LEU A 9 14.05 -11.30 -14.80
N LEU A 10 12.90 -11.18 -14.13
CA LEU A 10 11.96 -12.30 -13.89
C LEU A 10 10.84 -12.41 -14.94
N ARG A 11 10.78 -11.50 -15.92
CA ARG A 11 9.71 -11.47 -16.93
C ARG A 11 10.26 -11.67 -18.32
N THR A 12 9.64 -12.58 -19.06
CA THR A 12 9.86 -12.77 -20.50
C THR A 12 9.50 -11.50 -21.27
N GLU A 13 10.04 -11.35 -22.50
CA GLU A 13 9.70 -10.22 -23.36
C GLU A 13 8.18 -10.11 -23.62
N GLN A 14 7.54 -11.26 -23.83
CA GLN A 14 6.09 -11.34 -23.99
C GLN A 14 5.35 -10.77 -22.77
N GLU A 15 5.72 -11.17 -21.56
CA GLU A 15 5.08 -10.69 -20.32
C GLU A 15 5.29 -9.20 -20.07
N ARG A 16 6.42 -8.64 -20.53
CA ARG A 16 6.68 -7.20 -20.46
C ARG A 16 5.80 -6.42 -21.44
N ALA A 17 5.51 -6.99 -22.62
CA ALA A 17 4.71 -6.34 -23.66
C ALA A 17 3.20 -6.30 -23.35
N VAL A 18 2.68 -7.17 -22.47
CA VAL A 18 1.24 -7.28 -22.16
C VAL A 18 0.62 -5.95 -21.75
N GLY A 19 1.29 -5.15 -20.91
CA GLY A 19 0.75 -3.86 -20.45
C GLY A 19 0.49 -2.89 -21.62
N SER A 20 1.49 -2.70 -22.49
CA SER A 20 1.35 -1.84 -23.67
C SER A 20 0.37 -2.40 -24.70
N ALA A 21 0.24 -3.72 -24.81
CA ALA A 21 -0.77 -4.34 -25.67
C ALA A 21 -2.20 -4.02 -25.18
N ILE A 22 -2.44 -4.11 -23.87
CA ILE A 22 -3.72 -3.73 -23.25
C ILE A 22 -3.99 -2.24 -23.43
N GLU A 23 -3.00 -1.38 -23.19
CA GLU A 23 -3.13 0.07 -23.40
C GLU A 23 -3.57 0.40 -24.83
N LYS A 24 -2.94 -0.24 -25.83
CA LYS A 24 -3.31 -0.08 -27.24
C LYS A 24 -4.78 -0.46 -27.48
N VAL A 25 -5.25 -1.57 -26.90
CA VAL A 25 -6.66 -2.00 -27.02
C VAL A 25 -7.60 -1.04 -26.28
N PHE A 26 -7.23 -0.58 -25.09
CA PHE A 26 -8.00 0.40 -24.31
C PHE A 26 -8.20 1.70 -25.08
N ASN A 27 -7.14 2.23 -25.70
CA ASN A 27 -7.17 3.48 -26.46
C ASN A 27 -7.86 3.34 -27.83
N ALA A 28 -7.87 2.14 -28.41
CA ALA A 28 -8.54 1.88 -29.68
C ALA A 28 -10.06 1.63 -29.56
N SER A 29 -10.58 1.43 -28.35
CA SER A 29 -12.01 1.23 -28.14
C SER A 29 -12.80 2.51 -28.44
N ALA A 30 -13.94 2.34 -29.12
CA ALA A 30 -14.86 3.43 -29.44
C ALA A 30 -15.75 3.84 -28.24
N ASP A 31 -15.74 3.06 -27.17
CA ASP A 31 -16.50 3.36 -25.96
C ASP A 31 -15.96 4.62 -25.24
N PRO A 32 -16.83 5.44 -24.63
CA PRO A 32 -16.40 6.52 -23.73
C PRO A 32 -15.43 6.00 -22.65
N VAL A 33 -14.53 6.86 -22.17
CA VAL A 33 -13.56 6.50 -21.11
C VAL A 33 -14.27 5.93 -19.88
N GLU A 34 -15.41 6.53 -19.51
CA GLU A 34 -16.26 6.07 -18.39
C GLU A 34 -16.66 4.60 -18.54
N ILE A 35 -17.27 4.21 -19.67
CA ILE A 35 -17.66 2.83 -19.95
C ILE A 35 -16.46 1.87 -19.91
N ARG A 36 -15.30 2.33 -20.40
CA ARG A 36 -14.06 1.53 -20.33
C ARG A 36 -13.61 1.29 -18.89
N ILE A 37 -13.70 2.31 -18.03
CA ILE A 37 -13.37 2.21 -16.60
C ILE A 37 -14.39 1.32 -15.86
N GLU A 38 -15.68 1.47 -16.10
CA GLU A 38 -16.73 0.64 -15.49
C GLU A 38 -16.54 -0.85 -15.79
N ASN A 39 -15.89 -1.16 -16.91
CA ASN A 39 -15.54 -2.51 -17.29
C ASN A 39 -14.05 -2.83 -17.12
N PHE A 40 -13.41 -2.28 -16.08
CA PHE A 40 -11.99 -2.49 -15.77
C PHE A 40 -11.51 -3.95 -15.81
N PRO A 41 -12.32 -5.00 -15.48
CA PRO A 41 -11.80 -6.38 -15.50
C PRO A 41 -11.35 -6.85 -16.90
N LYS A 42 -11.83 -6.21 -17.97
CA LYS A 42 -11.37 -6.47 -19.35
C LYS A 42 -9.91 -6.07 -19.58
N TYR A 43 -9.41 -5.11 -18.79
CA TYR A 43 -8.11 -4.46 -18.99
C TYR A 43 -7.12 -4.74 -17.86
N VAL A 44 -7.58 -5.15 -16.69
CA VAL A 44 -6.69 -5.44 -15.57
C VAL A 44 -5.83 -6.69 -15.86
N ARG A 45 -4.52 -6.58 -15.61
CA ARG A 45 -3.63 -7.75 -15.69
C ARG A 45 -3.86 -8.68 -14.50
N ARG A 46 -3.64 -9.99 -14.71
CA ARG A 46 -3.69 -11.00 -13.64
C ARG A 46 -2.93 -10.57 -12.38
N GLN A 47 -1.72 -10.01 -12.49
CA GLN A 47 -0.92 -9.61 -11.34
C GLN A 47 -1.60 -8.52 -10.49
N HIS A 48 -2.22 -7.52 -11.13
CA HIS A 48 -2.96 -6.49 -10.40
C HIS A 48 -4.27 -7.05 -9.85
N LEU A 49 -4.91 -8.02 -10.52
CA LEU A 49 -6.07 -8.69 -9.95
C LEU A 49 -5.68 -9.55 -8.72
N THR A 50 -4.53 -10.24 -8.77
CA THR A 50 -3.95 -10.97 -7.64
C THR A 50 -3.77 -10.06 -6.44
N ARG A 51 -3.14 -8.88 -6.61
CA ARG A 51 -2.98 -7.91 -5.52
C ARG A 51 -4.33 -7.50 -4.93
N LEU A 52 -5.32 -7.12 -5.77
CA LEU A 52 -6.64 -6.71 -5.28
C LEU A 52 -7.31 -7.80 -4.43
N LEU A 53 -7.19 -9.06 -4.87
CA LEU A 53 -7.74 -10.21 -4.15
C LEU A 53 -7.01 -10.46 -2.82
N ALA A 54 -5.68 -10.32 -2.77
CA ALA A 54 -4.92 -10.40 -1.53
C ALA A 54 -5.33 -9.30 -0.54
N LEU A 55 -5.47 -8.05 -1.01
CA LEU A 55 -5.97 -6.95 -0.20
C LEU A 55 -7.39 -7.23 0.33
N TYR A 56 -8.28 -7.74 -0.52
CA TYR A 56 -9.62 -8.16 -0.12
C TYR A 56 -9.61 -9.25 0.99
N GLU A 57 -8.77 -10.28 0.85
CA GLU A 57 -8.63 -11.34 1.86
C GLU A 57 -8.09 -10.79 3.19
N ILE A 58 -7.10 -9.88 3.16
CA ILE A 58 -6.60 -9.19 4.36
C ILE A 58 -7.70 -8.33 5.00
N PHE A 59 -8.44 -7.57 4.20
CA PHE A 59 -9.51 -6.71 4.70
C PHE A 59 -10.57 -7.51 5.45
N LYS A 60 -10.96 -8.68 4.93
CA LYS A 60 -11.91 -9.56 5.63
C LYS A 60 -11.43 -9.97 7.01
N ARG A 61 -10.12 -10.20 7.21
CA ARG A 61 -9.56 -10.59 8.51
C ARG A 61 -9.68 -9.48 9.56
N ILE A 62 -9.75 -8.21 9.15
CA ILE A 62 -9.85 -7.06 10.07
C ILE A 62 -11.28 -6.54 10.28
N LEU A 63 -12.28 -7.05 9.56
CA LEU A 63 -13.69 -6.69 9.77
C LEU A 63 -14.14 -6.73 11.24
N PRO A 64 -13.85 -7.79 12.03
CA PRO A 64 -14.24 -7.85 13.44
C PRO A 64 -13.31 -7.06 14.38
N VAL A 65 -12.25 -6.43 13.86
CA VAL A 65 -11.22 -5.77 14.65
C VAL A 65 -11.44 -4.25 14.64
N LYS A 66 -11.59 -3.67 15.83
CA LYS A 66 -11.70 -2.21 15.98
C LYS A 66 -10.37 -1.54 15.66
N GLY A 67 -10.43 -0.50 14.84
CA GLY A 67 -9.27 0.32 14.50
C GLY A 67 -9.39 0.91 13.10
N SER A 68 -8.42 1.75 12.77
CA SER A 68 -8.24 2.33 11.43
C SER A 68 -7.20 1.52 10.64
N ILE A 69 -7.18 1.74 9.34
CA ILE A 69 -6.18 1.20 8.42
C ILE A 69 -5.10 2.27 8.24
N VAL A 70 -3.84 1.84 8.30
CA VAL A 70 -2.68 2.67 7.99
C VAL A 70 -1.93 1.99 6.85
N GLU A 71 -1.74 2.72 5.75
CA GLU A 71 -0.88 2.34 4.63
C GLU A 71 0.34 3.26 4.61
N CYS A 72 1.50 2.65 4.49
CA CYS A 72 2.80 3.27 4.53
C CYS A 72 3.49 3.05 3.18
N GLY A 73 3.39 4.03 2.28
CA GLY A 73 3.73 3.91 0.86
C GLY A 73 2.48 3.88 0.00
N VAL A 74 2.00 5.05 -0.43
CA VAL A 74 0.75 5.20 -1.19
C VAL A 74 1.02 5.14 -2.69
N ASN A 75 2.12 5.75 -3.16
CA ASN A 75 2.48 5.86 -4.57
C ASN A 75 1.28 6.37 -5.40
N ARG A 76 0.87 5.64 -6.45
CA ARG A 76 -0.29 5.94 -7.30
C ARG A 76 -1.64 5.58 -6.66
N GLY A 77 -1.68 5.25 -5.36
CA GLY A 77 -2.89 5.05 -4.57
C GLY A 77 -3.65 3.75 -4.83
N TYR A 78 -2.99 2.73 -5.38
CA TYR A 78 -3.63 1.45 -5.65
C TYR A 78 -4.22 0.82 -4.38
N GLY A 79 -3.39 0.66 -3.33
CA GLY A 79 -3.83 0.05 -2.08
C GLY A 79 -4.79 0.97 -1.32
N LEU A 80 -4.45 2.26 -1.18
CA LEU A 80 -5.31 3.29 -0.58
C LEU A 80 -6.75 3.26 -1.09
N MET A 81 -6.93 3.30 -2.40
CA MET A 81 -8.26 3.32 -3.01
C MET A 81 -8.91 1.93 -2.94
N ALA A 82 -8.14 0.84 -2.98
CA ALA A 82 -8.67 -0.49 -2.68
C ALA A 82 -9.24 -0.56 -1.26
N TRP A 83 -8.52 -0.09 -0.24
CA TRP A 83 -9.02 -0.01 1.14
C TRP A 83 -10.29 0.82 1.26
N ALA A 84 -10.33 1.97 0.58
CA ALA A 84 -11.49 2.86 0.59
C ALA A 84 -12.73 2.18 -0.01
N LYS A 85 -12.57 1.53 -1.16
CA LYS A 85 -13.65 0.82 -1.85
C LYS A 85 -14.08 -0.44 -1.09
N LEU A 86 -13.14 -1.23 -0.60
CA LEU A 86 -13.43 -2.42 0.22
C LEU A 86 -14.19 -2.06 1.50
N SER A 87 -13.82 -0.97 2.15
CA SER A 87 -14.55 -0.46 3.31
C SER A 87 -15.97 -0.02 2.95
N ALA A 88 -16.14 0.71 1.85
CA ALA A 88 -17.48 1.11 1.37
C ALA A 88 -18.37 -0.10 1.04
N VAL A 89 -17.79 -1.19 0.52
CA VAL A 89 -18.50 -2.43 0.17
C VAL A 89 -18.83 -3.29 1.40
N LEU A 90 -17.85 -3.54 2.26
CA LEU A 90 -17.94 -4.58 3.29
C LEU A 90 -18.38 -4.04 4.66
N GLU A 91 -18.24 -2.74 4.91
CA GLU A 91 -18.63 -2.09 6.15
C GLU A 91 -19.24 -0.70 5.91
N PRO A 92 -20.32 -0.60 5.11
CA PRO A 92 -20.84 0.66 4.55
C PRO A 92 -21.21 1.72 5.60
N VAL A 93 -21.53 1.31 6.82
CA VAL A 93 -21.92 2.21 7.92
C VAL A 93 -20.84 2.39 9.00
N ASN A 94 -19.66 1.79 8.82
CA ASN A 94 -18.56 1.95 9.78
C ASN A 94 -17.80 3.26 9.56
N LEU A 95 -18.33 4.35 10.12
CA LEU A 95 -17.71 5.67 10.09
C LEU A 95 -16.43 5.77 10.93
N THR A 96 -16.17 4.80 11.81
CA THR A 96 -15.04 4.84 12.75
C THR A 96 -13.75 4.25 12.20
N ARG A 97 -13.82 3.38 11.18
CA ARG A 97 -12.63 2.90 10.48
C ARG A 97 -12.18 3.98 9.50
N ARG A 98 -11.08 4.64 9.83
CA ARG A 98 -10.40 5.61 8.95
C ARG A 98 -9.35 4.89 8.11
N ILE A 99 -8.92 5.51 7.03
CA ILE A 99 -7.82 5.04 6.20
C ILE A 99 -6.81 6.17 6.11
N TYR A 100 -5.61 5.94 6.59
CA TYR A 100 -4.51 6.91 6.58
C TYR A 100 -3.42 6.42 5.64
N GLY A 101 -3.08 7.23 4.64
CA GLY A 101 -2.01 6.93 3.70
C GLY A 101 -0.82 7.86 3.91
N PHE A 102 0.36 7.31 4.17
CA PHE A 102 1.61 8.07 4.33
C PHE A 102 2.48 7.91 3.10
N ASP A 103 2.89 9.03 2.49
CA ASP A 103 3.82 9.05 1.36
C ASP A 103 4.47 10.43 1.21
N SER A 104 5.67 10.48 0.64
CA SER A 104 6.30 11.76 0.31
C SER A 104 5.65 12.40 -0.93
N PHE A 105 5.12 11.60 -1.85
CA PHE A 105 4.78 11.92 -3.23
C PHE A 105 5.93 12.57 -4.03
N ALA A 106 7.13 12.54 -3.47
CA ALA A 106 8.36 13.08 -4.03
C ALA A 106 9.37 11.96 -4.36
N GLY A 107 8.99 10.70 -4.14
CA GLY A 107 9.89 9.56 -4.18
C GLY A 107 10.67 9.38 -2.87
N PHE A 108 11.71 8.55 -2.88
CA PHE A 108 12.52 8.29 -1.68
C PHE A 108 13.20 9.58 -1.17
N PRO A 109 12.88 10.07 0.05
CA PRO A 109 13.49 11.28 0.59
C PRO A 109 14.97 11.09 0.93
N ALA A 110 15.31 9.90 1.44
CA ALA A 110 16.66 9.46 1.76
C ALA A 110 16.72 7.93 1.64
N VAL A 111 17.93 7.39 1.48
CA VAL A 111 18.19 5.94 1.41
C VAL A 111 19.31 5.64 2.42
N SER A 112 19.18 4.57 3.21
CA SER A 112 20.16 4.19 4.22
C SER A 112 21.15 3.14 3.69
N ASP A 113 22.29 2.99 4.35
CA ASP A 113 23.27 1.94 4.00
C ASP A 113 22.67 0.51 4.08
N LYS A 114 21.63 0.31 4.89
CA LYS A 114 20.92 -0.97 5.01
C LYS A 114 20.13 -1.32 3.74
N ASP A 115 19.74 -0.32 2.97
CA ASP A 115 18.99 -0.47 1.71
C ASP A 115 19.93 -0.76 0.52
N HIS A 116 21.25 -0.59 0.69
CA HIS A 116 22.27 -0.77 -0.36
C HIS A 116 22.74 -2.22 -0.56
N THR A 117 22.09 -3.20 0.05
CA THR A 117 22.58 -4.59 0.08
C THR A 117 21.94 -5.52 -0.97
N GLY A 118 20.84 -5.10 -1.61
CA GLY A 118 20.08 -5.87 -2.61
C GLY A 118 20.08 -5.26 -4.02
N PRO A 119 19.89 -6.02 -5.12
CA PRO A 119 20.01 -5.52 -6.51
C PRO A 119 19.25 -4.21 -6.82
N GLY A 120 18.12 -3.99 -6.11
CA GLY A 120 17.31 -2.77 -6.17
C GLY A 120 18.05 -1.48 -5.81
N TRP A 121 19.22 -1.57 -5.17
CA TRP A 121 20.08 -0.43 -4.83
C TRP A 121 20.45 0.42 -6.04
N LYS A 122 20.54 -0.17 -7.25
CA LYS A 122 20.83 0.58 -8.49
C LYS A 122 19.68 1.50 -8.92
N THR A 123 18.51 1.34 -8.31
CA THR A 123 17.30 2.15 -8.55
C THR A 123 16.79 2.83 -7.28
N ALA A 124 17.36 2.51 -6.12
CA ALA A 124 17.12 3.15 -4.84
C ALA A 124 17.95 4.44 -4.74
N GLU A 125 17.59 5.43 -5.56
CA GLU A 125 18.18 6.77 -5.50
C GLU A 125 17.17 7.74 -4.87
N VAL A 126 17.67 8.83 -4.30
CA VAL A 126 16.81 9.92 -3.83
C VAL A 126 15.91 10.39 -4.98
N GLY A 127 14.60 10.46 -4.76
CA GLY A 127 13.59 10.74 -5.79
C GLY A 127 13.14 9.53 -6.62
N GLY A 128 13.68 8.33 -6.38
CA GLY A 128 13.18 7.07 -6.93
C GLY A 128 11.70 6.84 -6.57
N LEU A 129 10.97 6.17 -7.47
CA LEU A 129 9.53 5.90 -7.33
C LEU A 129 8.61 7.13 -7.15
N GLN A 130 9.06 8.33 -7.53
CA GLN A 130 8.21 9.52 -7.51
C GLN A 130 6.87 9.29 -8.23
N ALA A 131 5.78 9.64 -7.55
CA ALA A 131 4.42 9.59 -8.07
C ALA A 131 3.75 10.96 -7.90
N ASP A 132 3.44 11.59 -9.02
CA ASP A 132 2.69 12.85 -9.07
C ASP A 132 1.18 12.58 -9.04
N SER A 133 0.74 11.90 -7.97
CA SER A 133 -0.63 11.40 -7.79
C SER A 133 -1.35 12.05 -6.61
N TYR A 134 -0.70 12.95 -5.84
CA TYR A 134 -1.29 13.50 -4.62
C TYR A 134 -2.61 14.23 -4.88
N ASP A 135 -2.60 15.20 -5.80
CA ASP A 135 -3.78 16.02 -6.11
C ASP A 135 -4.86 15.17 -6.81
N GLU A 136 -4.45 14.28 -7.72
CA GLU A 136 -5.34 13.29 -8.36
C GLU A 136 -6.05 12.42 -7.31
N LEU A 137 -5.32 11.91 -6.32
CA LEU A 137 -5.90 11.08 -5.26
C LEU A 137 -6.85 11.88 -4.37
N LEU A 138 -6.55 13.14 -4.06
CA LEU A 138 -7.49 14.00 -3.31
C LEU A 138 -8.82 14.17 -4.06
N GLU A 139 -8.78 14.35 -5.38
CA GLU A 139 -9.98 14.41 -6.22
C GLU A 139 -10.73 13.06 -6.21
N LEU A 140 -10.03 11.95 -6.39
CA LEU A 140 -10.63 10.61 -6.39
C LEU A 140 -11.23 10.24 -5.02
N ILE A 141 -10.59 10.65 -3.92
CA ILE A 141 -11.13 10.49 -2.56
C ILE A 141 -12.42 11.27 -2.41
N SER A 142 -12.47 12.53 -2.87
CA SER A 142 -13.67 13.36 -2.85
C SER A 142 -14.81 12.77 -3.68
N ILE A 143 -14.51 12.21 -4.85
CA ILE A 143 -15.49 11.50 -5.69
C ILE A 143 -15.98 10.23 -4.98
N ASN A 144 -15.07 9.45 -4.37
CA ASN A 144 -15.42 8.26 -3.62
C ASN A 144 -16.35 8.58 -2.44
N ASP A 145 -16.12 9.70 -1.74
CA ASP A 145 -16.99 10.16 -0.66
C ASP A 145 -18.39 10.53 -1.17
N LYS A 146 -18.56 11.00 -2.41
CA LYS A 146 -19.90 11.26 -2.99
C LYS A 146 -20.69 9.98 -3.29
N ASP A 147 -20.01 8.89 -3.56
CA ASP A 147 -20.60 7.61 -4.01
C ASP A 147 -20.93 6.67 -2.84
N ARG A 148 -20.15 6.69 -1.77
CA ARG A 148 -20.34 5.77 -0.64
C ARG A 148 -21.39 6.23 0.38
N PHE A 149 -21.88 5.28 1.16
CA PHE A 149 -22.65 5.55 2.37
C PHE A 149 -21.88 6.43 3.36
N LEU A 150 -22.60 7.36 4.02
CA LEU A 150 -22.04 8.31 4.99
C LEU A 150 -20.90 9.17 4.41
N GLY A 151 -20.99 9.52 3.12
CA GLY A 151 -20.00 10.29 2.37
C GLY A 151 -19.61 11.64 2.97
N HIS A 152 -20.53 12.29 3.66
CA HIS A 152 -20.32 13.60 4.30
C HIS A 152 -19.35 13.56 5.49
N ILE A 153 -19.04 12.37 6.03
CA ILE A 153 -17.99 12.17 7.04
C ILE A 153 -16.78 11.68 6.27
N PRO A 154 -15.64 12.42 6.18
CA PRO A 154 -14.49 11.99 5.37
C PRO A 154 -14.04 10.57 5.73
N LYS A 155 -13.41 9.79 4.84
CA LYS A 155 -12.98 8.41 5.18
C LYS A 155 -11.46 8.23 5.10
N VAL A 156 -10.88 8.78 4.05
CA VAL A 156 -9.46 8.67 3.71
C VAL A 156 -8.77 10.00 4.04
N GLU A 157 -7.57 9.92 4.59
CA GLU A 157 -6.69 11.05 4.80
C GLU A 157 -5.29 10.72 4.29
N LEU A 158 -4.72 11.63 3.50
CA LEU A 158 -3.38 11.53 2.95
C LEU A 158 -2.42 12.42 3.75
N ILE A 159 -1.39 11.81 4.30
CA ILE A 159 -0.34 12.49 5.05
C ILE A 159 0.89 12.58 4.14
N LYS A 160 1.07 13.75 3.52
CA LYS A 160 2.20 14.04 2.63
C LYS A 160 3.44 14.45 3.42
N GLY A 161 4.57 13.79 3.14
CA GLY A 161 5.90 14.16 3.65
C GLY A 161 6.78 12.97 3.97
N ASP A 162 7.95 13.23 4.56
CA ASP A 162 8.82 12.17 5.06
C ASP A 162 8.12 11.41 6.19
N ALA A 163 7.97 10.10 6.05
CA ALA A 163 7.33 9.24 7.04
C ALA A 163 8.03 9.29 8.41
N THR A 164 9.36 9.47 8.44
CA THR A 164 10.12 9.54 9.69
C THR A 164 9.79 10.78 10.53
N GLU A 165 9.29 11.85 9.89
CA GLU A 165 8.84 13.07 10.57
C GLU A 165 7.32 13.11 10.75
N THR A 166 6.58 12.70 9.72
CA THR A 166 5.12 12.82 9.67
C THR A 166 4.43 11.81 10.57
N ILE A 167 4.94 10.59 10.71
CA ILE A 167 4.36 9.56 11.59
C ILE A 167 4.42 9.99 13.07
N PRO A 168 5.56 10.42 13.64
CA PRO A 168 5.60 10.90 15.01
C PRO A 168 4.66 12.08 15.27
N ARG A 169 4.58 13.04 14.34
CA ARG A 169 3.67 14.18 14.43
C ARG A 169 2.21 13.71 14.41
N PHE A 170 1.86 12.86 13.46
CA PHE A 170 0.52 12.29 13.33
C PHE A 170 0.08 11.56 14.61
N MET A 171 0.97 10.76 15.21
CA MET A 171 0.68 10.05 16.46
C MET A 171 0.43 10.97 17.66
N LYS A 172 1.09 12.14 17.71
CA LYS A 172 0.83 13.16 18.73
C LYS A 172 -0.54 13.81 18.54
N ASP A 173 -0.93 14.07 17.30
CA ASP A 173 -2.19 14.73 16.96
C ASP A 173 -3.39 13.76 17.03
N HIS A 174 -3.13 12.44 16.96
CA HIS A 174 -4.13 11.38 17.00
C HIS A 174 -3.92 10.43 18.20
N PRO A 175 -3.99 10.91 19.45
CA PRO A 175 -3.76 10.07 20.62
C PRO A 175 -4.77 8.93 20.76
N HIS A 176 -5.94 9.06 20.13
CA HIS A 176 -7.03 8.08 20.14
C HIS A 176 -6.86 6.92 19.15
N LEU A 177 -5.83 6.96 18.30
CA LEU A 177 -5.66 6.00 17.21
C LEU A 177 -5.47 4.57 17.72
N VAL A 178 -6.29 3.67 17.19
CA VAL A 178 -6.14 2.20 17.25
C VAL A 178 -5.99 1.72 15.82
N VAL A 179 -5.02 0.82 15.56
CA VAL A 179 -4.67 0.36 14.22
C VAL A 179 -5.11 -1.08 14.03
N SER A 180 -6.10 -1.31 13.17
CA SER A 180 -6.58 -2.67 12.85
C SER A 180 -5.78 -3.34 11.73
N LEU A 181 -5.21 -2.54 10.84
CA LEU A 181 -4.33 -2.97 9.76
C LEU A 181 -3.22 -1.95 9.62
N LEU A 182 -1.98 -2.42 9.69
CA LEU A 182 -0.79 -1.69 9.25
C LEU A 182 -0.25 -2.41 8.02
N PHE A 183 -0.28 -1.73 6.86
CA PHE A 183 0.26 -2.23 5.60
C PHE A 183 1.52 -1.42 5.25
N LEU A 184 2.68 -2.08 5.25
CA LEU A 184 4.00 -1.49 5.00
C LEU A 184 4.43 -1.78 3.56
N ASP A 185 4.70 -0.72 2.80
CA ASP A 185 5.05 -0.71 1.38
C ASP A 185 6.00 0.47 1.10
N PHE A 186 6.95 0.70 2.02
CA PHE A 186 7.93 1.79 1.89
C PHE A 186 9.20 1.35 1.15
N ASP A 187 9.42 0.03 0.99
CA ASP A 187 10.65 -0.62 0.56
C ASP A 187 11.86 -0.42 1.52
N LEU A 188 11.97 0.77 2.11
CA LEU A 188 13.15 1.26 2.82
C LEU A 188 13.10 1.00 4.33
N TYR A 189 14.28 0.82 4.91
CA TYR A 189 14.46 0.50 6.33
C TYR A 189 13.95 1.59 7.29
N GLU A 190 14.45 2.83 7.18
CA GLU A 190 14.16 3.90 8.16
C GLU A 190 12.66 4.25 8.28
N PRO A 191 11.93 4.52 7.19
CA PRO A 191 10.50 4.83 7.30
C PRO A 191 9.68 3.62 7.76
N THR A 192 10.06 2.40 7.38
CA THR A 192 9.42 1.17 7.86
C THR A 192 9.60 0.99 9.36
N LYS A 193 10.82 1.21 9.87
CA LYS A 193 11.10 1.15 11.30
C LYS A 193 10.32 2.19 12.08
N ALA A 194 10.27 3.43 11.60
CA ALA A 194 9.49 4.49 12.23
C ALA A 194 8.00 4.13 12.32
N ALA A 195 7.43 3.55 11.26
CA ALA A 195 6.06 3.06 11.24
C ALA A 195 5.83 1.91 12.23
N LEU A 196 6.72 0.92 12.26
CA LEU A 196 6.63 -0.22 13.18
C LEU A 196 6.66 0.24 14.65
N GLU A 197 7.62 1.09 15.02
CA GLU A 197 7.76 1.59 16.39
C GLU A 197 6.56 2.45 16.84
N ALA A 198 5.97 3.21 15.92
CA ALA A 198 4.85 4.10 16.22
C ALA A 198 3.50 3.36 16.28
N PHE A 199 3.22 2.49 15.31
CA PHE A 199 1.89 1.94 15.09
C PHE A 199 1.70 0.55 15.70
N VAL A 200 2.72 -0.33 15.74
CA VAL A 200 2.57 -1.67 16.32
C VAL A 200 2.08 -1.62 17.78
N PRO A 201 2.57 -0.71 18.65
CA PRO A 201 2.03 -0.57 20.01
C PRO A 201 0.55 -0.15 20.08
N ARG A 202 -0.05 0.32 18.98
CA ARG A 202 -1.45 0.72 18.86
C ARG A 202 -2.33 -0.35 18.21
N MET A 203 -1.77 -1.51 17.87
CA MET A 203 -2.50 -2.61 17.25
C MET A 203 -3.10 -3.53 18.33
N PRO A 204 -4.44 -3.65 18.43
CA PRO A 204 -5.06 -4.57 19.36
C PRO A 204 -4.88 -6.02 18.88
N LYS A 205 -5.14 -6.99 19.76
CA LYS A 205 -5.19 -8.40 19.38
C LYS A 205 -6.15 -8.64 18.22
N GLY A 206 -5.73 -9.44 17.26
CA GLY A 206 -6.46 -9.78 16.06
C GLY A 206 -6.24 -8.83 14.88
N ALA A 207 -5.57 -7.69 15.08
CA ALA A 207 -5.14 -6.80 14.01
C ALA A 207 -4.16 -7.51 13.06
N ILE A 208 -3.98 -6.93 11.87
CA ILE A 208 -3.09 -7.47 10.85
C ILE A 208 -1.92 -6.52 10.62
N LEU A 209 -0.70 -7.04 10.75
CA LEU A 209 0.53 -6.39 10.31
C LEU A 209 0.93 -7.02 8.97
N ALA A 210 1.00 -6.24 7.90
CA ALA A 210 1.29 -6.70 6.54
C ALA A 210 2.48 -5.93 5.94
N PHE A 211 3.20 -6.60 5.06
CA PHE A 211 4.40 -6.13 4.36
C PHE A 211 4.29 -6.46 2.88
N ASP A 212 4.66 -5.53 2.00
CA ASP A 212 4.63 -5.75 0.55
C ASP A 212 5.88 -6.50 0.05
N GLU A 213 7.04 -6.27 0.67
CA GLU A 213 8.35 -6.73 0.14
C GLU A 213 9.20 -7.48 1.19
N LEU A 214 8.55 -8.16 2.15
CA LEU A 214 9.26 -9.00 3.12
C LEU A 214 9.95 -10.20 2.44
N ASP A 215 11.17 -10.54 2.86
CA ASP A 215 12.03 -11.57 2.23
C ASP A 215 12.32 -11.30 0.73
N ASN A 216 12.19 -10.04 0.29
CA ASN A 216 12.60 -9.66 -1.05
C ASN A 216 14.10 -9.28 -1.05
N PRO A 217 14.98 -10.04 -1.74
CA PRO A 217 16.40 -9.71 -1.81
C PRO A 217 16.69 -8.38 -2.53
N ILE A 218 15.72 -7.80 -3.25
CA ILE A 218 15.81 -6.50 -3.91
C ILE A 218 15.65 -5.37 -2.89
N TRP A 219 14.75 -5.52 -1.92
CA TRP A 219 14.35 -4.50 -0.95
C TRP A 219 14.45 -5.05 0.49
N PRO A 220 15.66 -5.15 1.05
CA PRO A 220 15.86 -5.76 2.37
C PRO A 220 15.34 -4.89 3.53
N GLY A 221 15.00 -3.63 3.27
CA GLY A 221 14.69 -2.62 4.29
C GLY A 221 13.57 -3.04 5.23
N GLU A 222 12.46 -3.53 4.69
CA GLU A 222 11.31 -3.98 5.49
C GLU A 222 11.67 -5.17 6.40
N THR A 223 12.41 -6.13 5.86
CA THR A 223 12.85 -7.32 6.61
C THR A 223 13.77 -6.93 7.75
N LEU A 224 14.75 -6.04 7.50
CA LEU A 224 15.67 -5.56 8.52
C LEU A 224 14.95 -4.73 9.59
N ALA A 225 14.00 -3.88 9.18
CA ALA A 225 13.20 -3.07 10.11
C ALA A 225 12.33 -3.96 11.02
N LEU A 226 11.71 -5.01 10.45
CA LEU A 226 10.95 -5.98 11.23
C LEU A 226 11.82 -6.69 12.27
N LEU A 227 13.01 -7.15 11.86
CA LEU A 227 13.94 -7.85 12.74
C LEU A 227 14.38 -6.96 13.92
N ASP A 228 14.68 -5.68 13.65
CA ASP A 228 15.17 -4.73 14.65
C ASP A 228 14.06 -4.24 15.59
N ALA A 229 12.89 -3.87 15.06
CA ALA A 229 11.84 -3.19 15.83
C ALA A 229 10.88 -4.14 16.56
N VAL A 230 10.51 -5.26 15.92
CA VAL A 230 9.51 -6.20 16.46
C VAL A 230 10.16 -7.53 16.83
N GLY A 231 10.95 -8.07 15.92
CA GLY A 231 11.55 -9.40 16.01
C GLY A 231 10.65 -10.47 15.38
N ILE A 232 11.11 -11.07 14.28
CA ILE A 232 10.33 -12.00 13.44
C ILE A 232 9.76 -13.21 14.20
N ARG A 233 10.45 -13.70 15.23
CA ARG A 233 10.01 -14.86 16.03
C ARG A 233 8.75 -14.60 16.87
N LYS A 234 8.33 -13.34 17.01
CA LYS A 234 7.08 -12.97 17.70
C LYS A 234 5.86 -13.03 16.79
N LEU A 235 6.06 -13.26 15.49
CA LEU A 235 5.02 -13.25 14.49
C LEU A 235 4.84 -14.64 13.89
N GLU A 236 3.58 -15.03 13.71
CA GLU A 236 3.21 -16.13 12.83
C GLU A 236 2.99 -15.53 11.44
N LEU A 237 4.04 -15.52 10.62
CA LEU A 237 3.99 -14.97 9.26
C LEU A 237 3.27 -15.95 8.33
N GLU A 238 2.27 -15.42 7.65
CA GLU A 238 1.48 -16.07 6.62
C GLU A 238 1.68 -15.35 5.28
N ARG A 239 1.41 -16.08 4.19
CA ARG A 239 1.16 -15.52 2.86
C ARG A 239 -0.01 -16.24 2.23
N PHE A 240 -0.62 -15.66 1.22
CA PHE A 240 -1.57 -16.41 0.41
C PHE A 240 -0.85 -17.38 -0.54
N ASP A 241 -1.51 -18.47 -0.88
CA ASP A 241 -1.00 -19.45 -1.85
C ASP A 241 -0.86 -18.84 -3.26
N PHE A 242 -1.74 -17.90 -3.61
CA PHE A 242 -1.79 -17.23 -4.90
C PHE A 242 -0.99 -15.91 -4.99
N ASP A 243 -0.48 -15.39 -3.87
CA ASP A 243 0.32 -14.16 -3.82
C ASP A 243 1.64 -14.43 -3.09
N PRO A 244 2.79 -14.39 -3.79
CA PRO A 244 4.08 -14.66 -3.17
C PRO A 244 4.72 -13.44 -2.50
N TYR A 245 4.19 -12.23 -2.68
CA TYR A 245 4.81 -10.98 -2.21
C TYR A 245 4.30 -10.59 -0.83
N ILE A 246 2.98 -10.44 -0.69
CA ILE A 246 2.40 -9.91 0.55
C ILE A 246 2.51 -10.95 1.67
N ALA A 247 3.34 -10.62 2.66
CA ALA A 247 3.44 -11.35 3.92
C ALA A 247 2.64 -10.61 5.00
N PHE A 248 1.98 -11.33 5.89
CA PHE A 248 1.25 -10.72 6.99
C PHE A 248 1.23 -11.60 8.24
N ALA A 249 0.99 -11.01 9.40
CA ALA A 249 0.79 -11.71 10.65
C ALA A 249 -0.40 -11.13 11.41
N ARG A 250 -1.12 -12.01 12.12
CA ARG A 250 -2.16 -11.61 13.06
C ARG A 250 -1.56 -11.33 14.43
N THR A 251 -1.87 -10.18 15.03
CA THR A 251 -1.40 -9.84 16.38
C THR A 251 -2.12 -10.70 17.43
N SER A 252 -1.37 -11.22 18.40
CA SER A 252 -1.84 -12.18 19.42
C SER A 252 -1.87 -11.63 20.83
#